data_AF-A0A3E5G9Q9-F1
#
_entry.id   AF-A0A3E5G9Q9-F1
#
_cell.length_a   1.000
_cell.length_b   1.000
_cell.length_c   1.000
_cell.angle_alpha   90.00
_cell.angle_beta   90.00
_cell.angle_gamma   90.00
#
_symmetry.space_group_name_H-M   'P 1'
#
loop_
_entity.id
_entity.type
_entity.pdbx_description
1 polymer ?
#
loop_
_entity_poly.entity_id
_entity_poly.type
_entity_poly.pdbx_seq_one_letter_code
_entity_poly.pdbx_strand_id
1 'polypeptide(L)'
;MVNFLLQENIDDLQKLSDRLLHISDENGYIYADDLSELHQAIHEKIIDLYSQRGKTPEQDATLCLAILMGYNVSMYANPEDEERKQAVLTRSLSLLDVLPPSLLKQQLSAVCHEMQELCEIN
;
A
#
# COMPACT_ATOMS: atom_id res chain seq x y z
N MET A 1 12.00 -19.44 -6.25
CA MET A 1 11.54 -19.33 -4.85
C MET A 1 11.23 -17.89 -4.44
N VAL A 2 12.13 -16.91 -4.66
CA VAL A 2 11.92 -15.49 -4.26
C VAL A 2 10.64 -14.84 -4.84
N ASN A 3 10.19 -15.23 -6.04
CA ASN A 3 9.05 -14.60 -6.70
C ASN A 3 7.69 -14.97 -6.07
N PHE A 4 7.57 -16.18 -5.51
CA PHE A 4 6.35 -16.63 -4.85
C PHE A 4 6.15 -15.88 -3.52
N LEU A 5 7.23 -15.69 -2.77
CA LEU A 5 7.22 -15.00 -1.48
C LEU A 5 6.86 -13.50 -1.62
N LEU A 6 7.30 -12.84 -2.69
CA LEU A 6 6.93 -11.44 -2.94
C LEU A 6 5.44 -11.31 -3.26
N GLN A 7 4.89 -12.17 -4.14
CA GLN A 7 3.47 -12.12 -4.46
C GLN A 7 2.60 -12.44 -3.24
N GLU A 8 2.99 -13.44 -2.44
CA GLU A 8 2.30 -13.80 -1.19
C GLU A 8 2.28 -12.61 -0.20
N ASN A 9 3.40 -11.91 -0.03
CA ASN A 9 3.44 -10.74 0.84
C ASN A 9 2.58 -9.57 0.33
N ILE A 10 2.49 -9.39 -0.99
CA ILE A 10 1.62 -8.39 -1.61
C ILE A 10 0.15 -8.73 -1.36
N ASP A 11 -0.25 -9.98 -1.62
CA ASP A 11 -1.62 -10.46 -1.44
C ASP A 11 -2.04 -10.36 0.03
N ASP A 12 -1.12 -10.64 0.97
CA ASP A 12 -1.35 -10.47 2.39
C ASP A 12 -1.57 -9.01 2.79
N LEU A 13 -0.75 -8.08 2.27
CA LEU A 13 -0.89 -6.66 2.58
C LEU A 13 -2.22 -6.10 2.07
N GLN A 14 -2.65 -6.53 0.88
CA GLN A 14 -3.97 -6.18 0.33
C GLN A 14 -5.10 -6.70 1.22
N LYS A 15 -5.06 -7.97 1.62
CA LYS A 15 -6.07 -8.55 2.53
C LYS A 15 -6.14 -7.83 3.87
N LEU A 16 -5.00 -7.46 4.46
CA LEU A 16 -4.97 -6.72 5.73
C LEU A 16 -5.57 -5.33 5.56
N SER A 17 -5.25 -4.64 4.47
CA SER A 17 -5.81 -3.31 4.15
C SER A 17 -7.32 -3.37 3.93
N ASP A 18 -7.80 -4.37 3.19
CA ASP A 18 -9.23 -4.59 2.96
C ASP A 18 -9.98 -4.90 4.25
N ARG A 19 -9.40 -5.73 5.14
CA ARG A 19 -9.98 -6.02 6.46
C ARG A 19 -10.10 -4.76 7.30
N LEU A 20 -9.08 -3.90 7.29
CA LEU A 20 -9.10 -2.66 8.06
C LEU A 20 -10.15 -1.67 7.52
N LEU A 21 -10.31 -1.56 6.21
CA LEU A 21 -11.33 -0.72 5.58
C LEU A 21 -12.77 -1.16 5.95
N HIS A 22 -13.02 -2.47 6.02
CA HIS A 22 -14.36 -3.01 6.26
C HIS A 22 -14.61 -3.42 7.71
N ILE A 23 -13.67 -3.15 8.63
CA ILE A 23 -13.78 -3.59 10.02
C ILE A 23 -15.05 -3.02 10.68
N SER A 24 -15.46 -1.82 10.28
CA SER A 24 -16.66 -1.11 10.78
C SER A 24 -17.99 -1.72 10.30
N ASP A 25 -17.96 -2.55 9.25
CA ASP A 25 -19.14 -3.22 8.70
C ASP A 25 -19.44 -4.56 9.40
N GLU A 26 -18.48 -5.06 10.19
CA GLU A 26 -18.71 -6.20 11.07
C GLU A 26 -19.46 -5.73 12.32
N ASN A 27 -20.69 -6.22 12.52
CA ASN A 27 -21.64 -5.88 13.60
C ASN A 27 -21.15 -6.16 15.05
N GLY A 28 -19.85 -6.16 15.32
CA GLY A 28 -19.24 -6.41 16.62
C GLY A 28 -18.48 -5.18 17.17
N TYR A 29 -18.31 -5.13 18.48
CA TYR A 29 -17.36 -4.21 19.10
C TYR A 29 -15.95 -4.65 18.74
N ILE A 30 -15.22 -3.82 17.99
CA ILE A 30 -13.79 -4.03 17.74
C ILE A 30 -13.04 -3.54 18.96
N TYR A 31 -12.20 -4.40 19.55
CA TYR A 31 -11.31 -3.97 20.62
C TYR A 31 -10.20 -3.09 20.02
N ALA A 32 -9.88 -1.99 20.70
CA ALA A 32 -8.81 -1.08 20.27
C ALA A 32 -7.45 -1.79 20.14
N ASP A 33 -7.25 -2.87 20.90
CA ASP A 33 -6.06 -3.72 20.82
C ASP A 33 -5.99 -4.48 19.49
N ASP A 34 -7.10 -5.11 19.06
CA ASP A 34 -7.17 -5.82 17.76
C ASP A 34 -6.92 -4.87 16.58
N LEU A 35 -7.42 -3.63 16.69
CA LEU A 35 -7.16 -2.58 15.71
C LEU A 35 -5.67 -2.22 15.69
N SER A 36 -5.07 -1.96 16.86
CA SER A 36 -3.66 -1.58 16.97
C SER A 36 -2.73 -2.69 16.44
N GLU A 37 -3.04 -3.96 16.72
CA GLU A 37 -2.30 -5.11 16.17
C GLU A 37 -2.38 -5.17 14.64
N LEU A 38 -3.56 -4.91 14.06
CA LEU A 38 -3.75 -4.88 12.62
C LEU A 38 -2.96 -3.74 11.95
N HIS A 39 -2.98 -2.54 12.53
CA HIS A 39 -2.18 -1.41 12.06
C HIS A 39 -0.67 -1.70 12.14
N GLN A 40 -0.21 -2.32 13.23
CA GLN A 40 1.20 -2.69 13.37
C GLN A 40 1.62 -3.73 12.32
N ALA A 41 0.82 -4.77 12.09
CA ALA A 41 1.11 -5.79 11.08
C ALA A 41 1.19 -5.22 9.66
N ILE A 42 0.32 -4.26 9.32
CA ILE A 42 0.38 -3.52 8.05
C ILE A 42 1.70 -2.76 7.94
N HIS A 43 2.07 -2.02 8.99
CA HIS A 43 3.30 -1.21 9.00
C HIS A 43 4.56 -2.08 8.85
N GLU A 44 4.67 -3.19 9.59
CA GLU A 44 5.82 -4.11 9.46
C GLU A 44 5.94 -4.67 8.03
N LYS A 45 4.82 -5.08 7.41
CA LYS A 45 4.82 -5.55 6.02
C LYS A 45 5.22 -4.46 5.03
N ILE A 46 4.83 -3.21 5.25
CA ILE A 46 5.27 -2.08 4.41
C ILE A 46 6.79 -1.92 4.49
N ILE A 47 7.37 -1.94 5.69
CA ILE A 47 8.82 -1.81 5.91
C ILE A 47 9.56 -2.94 5.17
N ASP A 48 9.08 -4.18 5.30
CA ASP A 48 9.68 -5.36 4.64
C ASP A 48 9.61 -5.28 3.10
N LEU A 49 8.52 -4.74 2.57
CA LEU A 49 8.27 -4.62 1.13
C LEU A 49 8.92 -3.38 0.49
N TYR A 50 9.18 -2.32 1.27
CA TYR A 50 9.70 -1.04 0.77
C TYR A 50 11.02 -1.18 -0.03
N SER A 51 11.93 -2.01 0.47
CA SER A 51 13.23 -2.26 -0.16
C SER A 51 13.15 -3.14 -1.42
N GLN A 52 12.02 -3.81 -1.65
CA GLN A 52 11.86 -4.77 -2.72
C GLN A 52 11.50 -4.09 -4.05
N ARG A 53 11.79 -4.77 -5.16
CA ARG A 53 11.47 -4.34 -6.52
C ARG A 53 10.89 -5.52 -7.31
N GLY A 54 9.87 -5.24 -8.10
CA GLY A 54 9.31 -6.17 -9.06
C GLY A 54 10.27 -6.40 -10.24
N LYS A 55 10.19 -7.58 -10.84
CA LYS A 55 11.01 -7.93 -12.00
C LYS A 55 10.49 -7.36 -13.31
N THR A 56 9.19 -7.05 -13.35
CA THR A 56 8.53 -6.40 -14.48
C THR A 56 7.87 -5.10 -13.98
N PRO A 57 7.60 -4.14 -14.87
CA PRO A 57 6.86 -2.92 -14.51
C PRO A 57 5.51 -3.21 -13.85
N GLU A 58 4.80 -4.25 -14.29
CA GLU A 58 3.53 -4.68 -13.70
C GLU A 58 3.74 -5.20 -12.28
N GLN A 59 4.73 -6.06 -12.06
CA GLN A 59 5.03 -6.55 -10.72
C GLN A 59 5.46 -5.42 -9.78
N ASP A 60 6.26 -4.48 -10.30
CA ASP A 60 6.72 -3.33 -9.54
C ASP A 60 5.56 -2.39 -9.19
N ALA A 61 4.61 -2.24 -10.11
CA ALA A 61 3.38 -1.47 -9.94
C ALA A 61 2.43 -2.11 -8.93
N THR A 62 2.27 -3.44 -8.94
CA THR A 62 1.46 -4.15 -7.94
C THR A 62 2.08 -3.99 -6.54
N LEU A 63 3.41 -4.05 -6.43
CA LEU A 63 4.12 -3.80 -5.18
C LEU A 63 3.91 -2.36 -4.69
N CYS A 64 4.08 -1.37 -5.56
CA CYS A 64 3.83 0.03 -5.26
C CYS A 64 2.38 0.28 -4.81
N LEU A 65 1.41 -0.29 -5.53
CA LEU A 65 -0.01 -0.18 -5.21
C LEU A 65 -0.29 -0.71 -3.80
N ALA A 66 0.21 -1.91 -3.46
CA ALA A 66 0.01 -2.50 -2.15
C ALA A 66 0.61 -1.65 -1.02
N ILE A 67 1.82 -1.11 -1.20
CA ILE A 67 2.45 -0.24 -0.21
C ILE A 67 1.67 1.06 -0.02
N LEU A 68 1.23 1.71 -1.11
CA LEU A 68 0.43 2.94 -1.01
C LEU A 68 -0.92 2.69 -0.34
N MET A 69 -1.61 1.60 -0.67
CA MET A 69 -2.85 1.21 0.03
C MET A 69 -2.61 0.97 1.52
N GLY A 70 -1.50 0.32 1.88
CA GLY A 70 -1.11 0.15 3.27
C GLY A 70 -0.87 1.47 4.00
N TYR A 71 -0.25 2.46 3.35
CA TYR A 71 -0.09 3.80 3.93
C TYR A 71 -1.42 4.55 4.06
N ASN A 72 -2.38 4.36 3.15
CA ASN A 72 -3.71 4.99 3.22
C ASN A 72 -4.48 4.61 4.49
N VAL A 73 -4.28 3.39 4.97
CA VAL A 73 -4.98 2.85 6.14
C VAL A 73 -4.12 2.86 7.41
N SER A 74 -2.82 3.17 7.30
CA SER A 74 -1.91 3.24 8.44
C SER A 74 -2.20 4.45 9.33
N MET A 75 -2.09 4.28 10.64
CA MET A 75 -2.18 5.38 11.62
C MET A 75 -0.83 6.09 11.80
N TYR A 76 0.26 5.50 11.29
CA TYR A 76 1.62 6.02 11.45
C TYR A 76 1.95 7.04 10.36
N ALA A 77 2.17 8.28 10.80
CA ALA A 77 2.60 9.42 9.97
C ALA A 77 3.84 10.08 10.58
N ASN A 78 4.86 9.27 10.92
CA ASN A 78 6.15 9.82 11.29
C ASN A 78 6.87 10.36 10.03
N PRO A 79 7.85 11.26 10.17
CA PRO A 79 8.52 11.85 9.01
C PRO A 79 9.19 10.84 8.08
N GLU A 80 9.65 9.70 8.61
CA GLU A 80 10.31 8.65 7.84
C GLU A 80 9.30 7.89 6.95
N ASP A 81 8.09 7.66 7.47
CA ASP A 81 6.99 7.05 6.72
C ASP A 81 6.45 7.97 5.64
N GLU A 82 6.37 9.27 5.91
CA GLU A 82 6.01 10.26 4.89
C GLU A 82 7.06 10.31 3.77
N GLU A 83 8.35 10.25 4.11
CA GLU A 83 9.43 10.18 3.12
C GLU A 83 9.33 8.90 2.27
N ARG A 84 9.11 7.74 2.90
CA ARG A 84 8.91 6.45 2.21
C ARG A 84 7.68 6.48 1.32
N LYS A 85 6.54 6.99 1.81
CA LYS A 85 5.30 7.15 1.05
C LYS A 85 5.56 7.99 -0.19
N GLN A 86 6.23 9.13 -0.06
CA GLN A 86 6.57 10.01 -1.18
C GLN A 86 7.53 9.36 -2.18
N ALA A 87 8.50 8.58 -1.70
CA ALA A 87 9.41 7.81 -2.56
C ALA A 87 8.67 6.73 -3.37
N VAL A 88 7.72 6.02 -2.75
CA VAL A 88 6.87 5.02 -3.42
C VAL A 88 5.91 5.70 -4.40
N LEU A 89 5.34 6.85 -4.06
CA LEU A 89 4.49 7.64 -4.95
C LEU A 89 5.27 8.08 -6.19
N THR A 90 6.48 8.61 -6.01
CA THR A 90 7.36 9.02 -7.12
C THR A 90 7.67 7.85 -8.05
N ARG A 91 7.98 6.68 -7.49
CA ARG A 91 8.19 5.45 -8.26
C ARG A 91 6.92 5.01 -9.00
N SER A 92 5.75 5.12 -8.36
CA SER A 92 4.46 4.76 -8.96
C SER A 92 4.14 5.62 -10.18
N LEU A 93 4.39 6.94 -10.09
CA LEU A 93 4.21 7.86 -11.23
C LEU A 93 5.10 7.46 -12.41
N SER A 94 6.37 7.10 -12.17
CA SER A 94 7.28 6.63 -13.23
C SER A 94 6.81 5.31 -13.89
N LEU A 95 6.12 4.44 -13.12
CA LEU A 95 5.58 3.20 -13.64
C LEU A 95 4.32 3.43 -14.50
N LEU A 96 3.50 4.43 -14.18
CA LEU A 96 2.32 4.78 -14.98
C LEU A 96 2.69 5.13 -16.44
N ASP A 97 3.87 5.70 -16.68
CA ASP A 97 4.33 6.03 -18.03
C ASP A 97 4.65 4.79 -18.88
N VAL A 98 5.14 3.71 -18.25
CA VAL A 98 5.58 2.49 -18.95
C VAL A 98 4.53 1.37 -18.96
N LEU A 99 3.55 1.41 -18.04
CA LEU A 99 2.51 0.39 -17.96
C LEU A 99 1.55 0.44 -19.16
N PRO A 100 1.18 -0.73 -19.73
CA PRO A 100 0.10 -0.78 -20.72
C PRO A 100 -1.26 -0.47 -20.09
N PRO A 101 -2.26 -0.04 -20.90
CA PRO A 101 -3.63 0.11 -20.43
C PRO A 101 -4.14 -1.18 -19.79
N SER A 102 -4.48 -1.12 -18.50
CA SER A 102 -4.88 -2.27 -17.68
C SER A 102 -5.60 -1.79 -16.42
N LEU A 103 -6.31 -2.71 -15.76
CA LEU A 103 -6.94 -2.43 -14.47
C LEU A 103 -5.89 -1.97 -13.43
N LEU A 104 -4.73 -2.63 -13.41
CA LEU A 104 -3.62 -2.26 -12.52
C LEU A 104 -3.19 -0.81 -12.72
N LYS A 105 -3.06 -0.36 -13.97
CA LYS A 105 -2.72 1.04 -14.29
C LYS A 105 -3.80 2.02 -13.80
N GLN A 106 -5.07 1.67 -13.96
CA GLN A 106 -6.18 2.49 -13.46
C GLN A 106 -6.18 2.58 -11.93
N GLN A 107 -5.99 1.46 -11.23
CA GLN A 107 -5.94 1.40 -9.77
C GLN A 107 -4.75 2.19 -9.23
N LEU A 108 -3.55 1.99 -9.79
CA LEU A 108 -2.35 2.74 -9.39
C LEU A 108 -2.53 4.23 -9.63
N SER A 109 -3.14 4.63 -10.76
CA SER A 109 -3.42 6.05 -11.04
C SER A 109 -4.40 6.66 -10.03
N ALA A 110 -5.46 5.94 -9.64
CA ALA A 110 -6.44 6.43 -8.68
C ALA A 110 -5.79 6.67 -7.31
N VAL A 111 -5.03 5.68 -6.81
CA VAL A 111 -4.32 5.79 -5.52
C VAL A 111 -3.26 6.90 -5.55
N CYS A 112 -2.53 7.07 -6.66
CA CYS A 112 -1.57 8.17 -6.77
C CYS A 112 -2.25 9.54 -6.67
N HIS A 113 -3.42 9.71 -7.29
CA HIS A 113 -4.18 10.95 -7.25
C HIS A 113 -4.69 11.26 -5.84
N GLU A 114 -5.29 10.27 -5.17
CA GLU A 114 -5.75 10.40 -3.77
C GLU A 114 -4.60 10.82 -2.83
N MET A 115 -3.43 10.19 -2.99
CA MET A 115 -2.24 10.51 -2.18
C MET A 115 -1.70 11.92 -2.43
N GLN A 116 -1.82 12.43 -3.66
CA GLN A 116 -1.40 13.78 -4.00
C GLN A 116 -2.36 14.82 -3.40
N GLU A 117 -3.67 14.59 -3.46
CA GLU A 117 -4.66 15.49 -2.85
C GLU A 117 -4.46 15.61 -1.33
N LEU A 118 -4.11 14.51 -0.65
CA LEU A 118 -3.81 14.53 0.78
C LEU A 118 -2.56 15.36 1.14
N CYS A 119 -1.60 15.46 0.23
CA CYS A 119 -0.40 16.30 0.42
C CYS A 119 -0.68 17.79 0.16
N GLU A 120 -1.68 18.14 -0.66
CA GLU A 120 -2.03 19.54 -0.99
C GLU A 120 -2.90 20.23 0.08
N ILE A 121 -3.48 19.47 1.02
CA ILE A 121 -4.36 19.99 2.08
C ILE A 121 -3.58 20.47 3.33
N ASN A 122 -2.26 20.30 3.38
CA ASN A 122 -1.41 20.67 4.52
C ASN A 122 -0.60 21.96 4.31
#